data_AF-A0AAN8A6L5-F1
#
_entry.id   AF-A0AAN8A6L5-F1
#
_cell.length_a   1.000
_cell.length_b   1.000
_cell.length_c   1.000
_cell.angle_alpha   90.00
_cell.angle_beta   90.00
_cell.angle_gamma   90.00
#
_symmetry.space_group_name_H-M   'P 1'
#
loop_
_entity.id
_entity.type
_entity.pdbx_description
1 polymer ?
#
loop_
_entity_poly.entity_id
_entity_poly.type
_entity_poly.pdbx_seq_one_letter_code
_entity_poly.pdbx_strand_id
1 'polypeptide(L)'
;MIQLCKRWFSITTIIKAKNTKAAATAVSVKDITAIVKNNKDLIGKGSNFTKKIINQQLVLINSTKFKRLKILNSQYDFLKATNYHNLKTDILKDKQFALLLDQNFINRIIPFLFKLTPNYRSLPNDSILPLNDSWLRQDKNSDRASSISSSFKTSLLLEVPQLPNFQLNPNEFPSYIRTLTHHTIIKDQNLPHLLRTLANPMNNMTTPLHTIDTYNDILFYFKNHWDFASMREIFKFINLHPFIRPNLTTFNILISSLLKNNQIRMSKDIIIGLKFYLKLMIRQEIEIDSKTWELIMRFLTTSIGRLQFVQIMKQNNVPVTDWSSIYIMKDFPKEMINHYITKSAISKTMRRNVRITNIIIKSCLQNGEFNMALDFIRSNRSNCSVNDQTLNLFLVPLSNMGKLDHCLMIYKWFNENLGVCGDLTSFNLLLKSHVRNGYSKNFPIIYEWINLLFKDRVGLKYSPNSYWKLKCQSIIKFNYVDPCHDHHNHGASLKIKSKRLNKMDKLYETFNLDSILFEGCQFHELQLWNVTKTHPDIRKMLRFLNVVKGCSKSGDNNKKRSNFIISNSETKIRKQKFLQRIKKIAITHSSYKKLSYSKNWYKALNDEFSKPR
;
A
#
# COMPACT_ATOMS: atom_id res chain seq x y z
N MET A 1 34.96 -0.29 22.06
CA MET A 1 34.77 1.15 21.76
C MET A 1 35.83 1.70 20.79
N ILE A 2 37.13 1.63 21.08
CA ILE A 2 38.21 2.15 20.20
C ILE A 2 38.26 1.42 18.83
N GLN A 3 38.02 0.11 18.78
CA GLN A 3 37.88 -0.65 17.52
C GLN A 3 36.64 -0.25 16.68
N LEU A 4 35.55 0.18 17.33
CA LEU A 4 34.35 0.69 16.64
C LEU A 4 34.62 2.07 16.01
N CYS A 5 35.42 2.92 16.68
CA CYS A 5 35.89 4.19 16.12
C CYS A 5 36.82 3.99 14.92
N LYS A 6 37.75 3.02 14.97
CA LYS A 6 38.62 2.68 13.81
C LYS A 6 37.83 2.15 12.62
N ARG A 7 36.78 1.35 12.85
CA ARG A 7 35.83 0.89 11.80
C ARG A 7 35.03 2.04 11.20
N TRP A 8 34.69 3.07 11.97
CA TRP A 8 33.96 4.25 11.50
C TRP A 8 34.83 5.17 10.64
N PHE A 9 36.13 5.30 10.96
CA PHE A 9 37.10 6.07 10.17
C PHE A 9 37.49 5.38 8.84
N SER A 10 37.56 4.05 8.80
CA SER A 10 37.80 3.31 7.54
C SER A 10 36.58 3.35 6.61
N ILE A 11 35.37 3.29 7.17
CA ILE A 11 34.12 3.39 6.39
C ILE A 11 33.93 4.82 5.81
N THR A 12 34.29 5.87 6.55
CA THR A 12 34.18 7.27 6.06
C THR A 12 35.21 7.60 4.97
N THR A 13 36.40 7.00 5.01
CA THR A 13 37.40 7.10 3.93
C THR A 13 36.99 6.32 2.68
N ILE A 14 36.40 5.13 2.83
CA ILE A 14 35.82 4.36 1.70
C ILE A 14 34.61 5.08 1.08
N ILE A 15 33.76 5.74 1.88
CA ILE A 15 32.65 6.56 1.39
C ILE A 15 33.16 7.82 0.66
N LYS A 16 34.22 8.46 1.16
CA LYS A 16 34.87 9.58 0.45
C LYS A 16 35.50 9.13 -0.88
N ALA A 17 36.17 7.97 -0.92
CA ALA A 17 36.77 7.42 -2.13
C ALA A 17 35.75 6.92 -3.17
N LYS A 18 34.60 6.39 -2.74
CA LYS A 18 33.48 6.07 -3.64
C LYS A 18 32.78 7.32 -4.18
N ASN A 19 32.67 8.38 -3.36
CA ASN A 19 32.09 9.66 -3.80
C ASN A 19 33.00 10.42 -4.77
N THR A 20 34.32 10.26 -4.71
CA THR A 20 35.24 10.87 -5.68
C THR A 20 35.27 10.14 -7.02
N LYS A 21 35.13 8.80 -7.04
CA LYS A 21 34.99 8.04 -8.30
C LYS A 21 33.61 8.22 -8.97
N ALA A 22 32.54 8.41 -8.21
CA ALA A 22 31.21 8.72 -8.77
C ALA A 22 31.07 10.16 -9.29
N ALA A 23 31.99 11.07 -8.91
CA ALA A 23 31.99 12.46 -9.36
C ALA A 23 32.55 12.63 -10.79
N ALA A 24 33.32 11.67 -11.32
CA ALA A 24 33.97 11.78 -12.63
C ALA A 24 33.02 11.56 -13.83
N THR A 25 31.78 11.13 -13.62
CA THR A 25 30.77 10.93 -14.69
C THR A 25 29.45 11.65 -14.43
N ALA A 26 29.43 12.60 -13.50
CA ALA A 26 28.21 13.33 -13.15
C ALA A 26 27.99 14.50 -14.12
N VAL A 27 27.23 14.26 -15.19
CA VAL A 27 26.69 15.33 -16.06
C VAL A 27 26.04 16.39 -15.18
N SER A 28 26.44 17.67 -15.33
CA SER A 28 25.96 18.71 -14.43
C SER A 28 24.43 18.84 -14.55
N VAL A 29 23.76 19.19 -13.45
CA VAL A 29 22.29 19.37 -13.44
C VAL A 29 21.85 20.41 -14.48
N LYS A 30 22.71 21.39 -14.82
CA LYS A 30 22.45 22.38 -15.87
C LYS A 30 22.43 21.71 -17.26
N ASP A 31 23.38 20.83 -17.54
CA ASP A 31 23.48 20.13 -18.83
C ASP A 31 22.31 19.16 -19.04
N ILE A 32 21.91 18.43 -17.99
CA ILE A 32 20.72 17.56 -18.00
C ILE A 32 19.46 18.37 -18.36
N THR A 33 19.32 19.58 -17.81
CA THR A 33 18.15 20.42 -18.10
C THR A 33 18.12 20.93 -19.54
N ALA A 34 19.27 21.25 -20.13
CA ALA A 34 19.37 21.65 -21.53
C ALA A 34 19.02 20.47 -22.46
N ILE A 35 19.59 19.30 -22.19
CA ILE A 35 19.35 18.07 -22.97
C ILE A 35 17.86 17.69 -22.95
N VAL A 36 17.20 17.73 -21.78
CA VAL A 36 15.76 17.43 -21.67
C VAL A 36 14.92 18.49 -22.38
N LYS A 37 15.32 19.77 -22.34
CA LYS A 37 14.59 20.85 -23.03
C LYS A 37 14.62 20.66 -24.54
N ASN A 38 15.75 20.25 -25.11
CA ASN A 38 15.93 20.04 -26.55
C ASN A 38 15.21 18.79 -27.08
N ASN A 39 14.84 17.85 -26.20
CA ASN A 39 14.18 16.58 -26.58
C ASN A 39 12.75 16.46 -26.06
N LYS A 40 12.09 17.59 -25.76
CA LYS A 40 10.71 17.59 -25.21
C LYS A 40 9.71 16.87 -26.11
N ASP A 41 9.90 16.89 -27.42
CA ASP A 41 8.94 16.28 -28.36
C ASP A 41 9.00 14.75 -28.35
N LEU A 42 10.09 14.18 -27.85
CA LEU A 42 10.29 12.73 -27.72
C LEU A 42 9.76 12.18 -26.39
N ILE A 43 9.96 12.90 -25.29
CA ILE A 43 9.73 12.38 -23.92
C ILE A 43 8.81 13.25 -23.04
N GLY A 44 8.43 14.43 -23.53
CA GLY A 44 7.61 15.41 -22.81
C GLY A 44 6.12 15.09 -22.82
N LYS A 45 5.35 15.92 -22.10
CA LYS A 45 3.89 15.81 -22.05
C LYS A 45 3.33 16.03 -23.46
N GLY A 46 2.68 15.02 -24.03
CA GLY A 46 2.15 15.04 -25.41
C GLY A 46 2.95 14.21 -26.42
N SER A 47 4.18 13.77 -26.09
CA SER A 47 5.02 13.01 -27.02
C SER A 47 4.52 11.61 -27.37
N ASN A 48 3.53 11.11 -26.61
CA ASN A 48 3.04 9.73 -26.69
C ASN A 48 4.16 8.67 -26.55
N PHE A 49 5.27 9.01 -25.89
CA PHE A 49 6.46 8.18 -25.72
C PHE A 49 6.16 6.71 -25.39
N THR A 50 5.38 6.47 -24.33
CA THR A 50 5.02 5.11 -23.90
C THR A 50 4.19 4.37 -24.94
N LYS A 51 3.31 5.07 -25.68
CA LYS A 51 2.54 4.47 -26.78
C LYS A 51 3.43 4.10 -27.96
N LYS A 52 4.40 4.96 -28.32
CA LYS A 52 5.34 4.71 -29.42
C LYS A 52 6.19 3.46 -29.15
N ILE A 53 6.73 3.32 -27.94
CA ILE A 53 7.51 2.14 -27.53
C ILE A 53 6.65 0.88 -27.58
N ILE A 54 5.42 0.91 -27.05
CA ILE A 54 4.57 -0.28 -27.04
C ILE A 54 4.11 -0.64 -28.46
N ASN A 55 3.82 0.34 -29.32
CA ASN A 55 3.53 0.05 -30.72
C ASN A 55 4.71 -0.63 -31.42
N GLN A 56 5.95 -0.20 -31.16
CA GLN A 56 7.13 -0.88 -31.71
C GLN A 56 7.25 -2.34 -31.24
N GLN A 57 6.91 -2.64 -29.98
CA GLN A 57 6.89 -4.02 -29.45
C GLN A 57 5.81 -4.89 -30.13
N LEU A 58 4.65 -4.29 -30.40
CA LEU A 58 3.50 -4.98 -30.99
C LEU A 58 3.57 -5.10 -32.52
N VAL A 59 4.35 -4.25 -33.20
CA VAL A 59 4.52 -4.30 -34.66
C VAL A 59 4.99 -5.68 -35.12
N LEU A 60 5.83 -6.36 -34.34
CA LEU A 60 6.31 -7.71 -34.63
C LEU A 60 5.21 -8.79 -34.53
N ILE A 61 4.07 -8.48 -33.90
CA ILE A 61 2.94 -9.40 -33.66
C ILE A 61 1.74 -9.06 -34.59
N ASN A 62 1.81 -7.94 -35.33
CA ASN A 62 0.73 -7.40 -36.17
C ASN A 62 0.32 -8.28 -37.36
N SER A 63 0.97 -9.42 -37.63
CA SER A 63 0.51 -10.41 -38.62
C SER A 63 -0.80 -11.09 -38.19
N THR A 64 -1.06 -11.16 -36.88
CA THR A 64 -2.35 -11.53 -36.32
C THR A 64 -3.19 -10.27 -36.13
N LYS A 65 -4.53 -10.37 -36.04
CA LYS A 65 -5.49 -9.26 -35.81
C LYS A 65 -5.30 -8.51 -34.46
N PHE A 66 -4.07 -8.31 -34.02
CA PHE A 66 -3.67 -7.60 -32.82
C PHE A 66 -3.49 -6.11 -33.15
N LYS A 67 -4.60 -5.35 -33.13
CA LYS A 67 -4.51 -3.88 -33.00
C LYS A 67 -4.84 -3.54 -31.55
N ARG A 68 -3.89 -2.94 -30.82
CA ARG A 68 -4.28 -2.13 -29.66
C ARG A 68 -5.26 -1.10 -30.20
N LEU A 69 -6.47 -0.99 -29.59
CA LEU A 69 -7.46 0.00 -30.00
C LEU A 69 -6.72 1.31 -30.27
N LYS A 70 -6.75 1.79 -31.52
CA LYS A 70 -6.24 3.12 -31.88
C LYS A 70 -7.16 4.10 -31.17
N ILE A 71 -6.91 4.35 -29.88
CA ILE A 71 -7.48 5.49 -29.19
C ILE A 71 -6.69 6.68 -29.73
N LEU A 72 -7.08 7.11 -30.94
CA LEU A 72 -7.02 8.52 -31.28
C LEU A 72 -7.61 9.24 -30.08
N ASN A 73 -6.97 10.30 -29.61
CA ASN A 73 -7.40 11.02 -28.40
C ASN A 73 -8.88 11.51 -28.47
N SER A 74 -9.55 11.32 -29.61
CA SER A 74 -10.96 11.58 -29.92
C SER A 74 -12.00 10.48 -29.59
N GLN A 75 -11.62 9.25 -29.20
CA GLN A 75 -12.61 8.16 -29.02
C GLN A 75 -13.04 7.86 -27.57
N TYR A 76 -12.31 8.35 -26.55
CA TYR A 76 -12.81 8.24 -25.18
C TYR A 76 -13.84 9.34 -24.97
N ASP A 77 -15.12 8.97 -25.11
CA ASP A 77 -16.23 9.86 -24.81
C ASP A 77 -16.28 10.14 -23.31
N PHE A 78 -15.54 11.17 -22.92
CA PHE A 78 -15.41 11.59 -21.53
C PHE A 78 -16.77 11.95 -20.96
N LEU A 79 -17.63 12.61 -21.74
CA LEU A 79 -18.96 13.06 -21.34
C LEU A 79 -19.88 11.86 -21.06
N LYS A 80 -19.93 10.88 -21.97
CA LYS A 80 -20.70 9.65 -21.74
C LYS A 80 -20.19 8.87 -20.55
N ALA A 81 -18.88 8.77 -20.36
CA ALA A 81 -18.28 8.09 -19.22
C ALA A 81 -18.54 8.83 -17.88
N THR A 82 -18.56 10.17 -17.88
CA THR A 82 -18.94 10.95 -16.70
C THR A 82 -20.42 10.84 -16.39
N ASN A 83 -21.28 10.92 -17.41
CA ASN A 83 -22.72 10.81 -17.22
C ASN A 83 -23.10 9.43 -16.69
N TYR A 84 -22.52 8.36 -17.25
CA TYR A 84 -22.71 7.00 -16.75
C TYR A 84 -22.18 6.83 -15.33
N HIS A 85 -21.03 7.43 -14.99
CA HIS A 85 -20.49 7.39 -13.64
C HIS A 85 -21.40 8.11 -12.63
N ASN A 86 -21.87 9.31 -12.96
CA ASN A 86 -22.75 10.10 -12.10
C ASN A 86 -24.10 9.38 -11.90
N LEU A 87 -24.71 8.91 -12.99
CA LEU A 87 -25.94 8.12 -12.95
C LEU A 87 -25.77 6.86 -12.09
N LYS A 88 -24.64 6.15 -12.25
CA LYS A 88 -24.33 5.00 -11.39
C LYS A 88 -24.18 5.39 -9.93
N THR A 89 -23.50 6.50 -9.62
CA THR A 89 -23.35 6.96 -8.24
C THR A 89 -24.68 7.38 -7.62
N ASP A 90 -25.59 7.95 -8.40
CA ASP A 90 -26.90 8.36 -7.91
C ASP A 90 -27.82 7.14 -7.69
N ILE A 91 -27.80 6.16 -8.60
CA ILE A 91 -28.52 4.89 -8.42
C ILE A 91 -28.04 4.14 -7.18
N LEU A 92 -26.72 4.15 -6.91
CA LEU A 92 -26.16 3.47 -5.74
C LEU A 92 -26.50 4.15 -4.40
N LYS A 93 -26.97 5.41 -4.40
CA LYS A 93 -27.45 6.07 -3.17
C LYS A 93 -28.82 5.57 -2.76
N ASP A 94 -29.64 5.15 -3.73
CA ASP A 94 -30.94 4.57 -3.44
C ASP A 94 -30.80 3.08 -3.11
N LYS A 95 -31.15 2.73 -1.87
CA LYS A 95 -31.07 1.36 -1.36
C LYS A 95 -31.98 0.40 -2.12
N GLN A 96 -33.15 0.85 -2.60
CA GLN A 96 -34.10 0.00 -3.31
C GLN A 96 -33.58 -0.33 -4.71
N PHE A 97 -33.08 0.67 -5.45
CA PHE A 97 -32.49 0.43 -6.77
C PHE A 97 -31.20 -0.39 -6.68
N ALA A 98 -30.36 -0.18 -5.68
CA ALA A 98 -29.17 -1.00 -5.46
C ALA A 98 -29.52 -2.50 -5.27
N LEU A 99 -30.61 -2.78 -4.56
CA LEU A 99 -31.10 -4.15 -4.36
C LEU A 99 -31.66 -4.75 -5.66
N LEU A 100 -32.40 -3.98 -6.46
CA LEU A 100 -32.87 -4.41 -7.78
C LEU A 100 -31.69 -4.68 -8.75
N LEU A 101 -30.64 -3.88 -8.71
CA LEU A 101 -29.41 -4.11 -9.48
C LEU A 101 -28.73 -5.42 -9.08
N ASP A 102 -28.62 -5.68 -7.78
CA ASP A 102 -28.06 -6.93 -7.27
C ASP A 102 -28.89 -8.14 -7.70
N GLN A 103 -30.23 -8.07 -7.62
CA GLN A 103 -31.12 -9.14 -8.10
C GLN A 103 -30.95 -9.39 -9.61
N ASN A 104 -30.92 -8.35 -10.43
CA ASN A 104 -30.70 -8.47 -11.87
C ASN A 104 -29.30 -9.05 -12.18
N PHE A 105 -28.29 -8.66 -11.41
CA PHE A 105 -26.94 -9.24 -11.52
C PHE A 105 -26.97 -10.74 -11.21
N ILE A 106 -27.56 -11.12 -10.08
CA ILE A 106 -27.69 -12.51 -9.62
C ILE A 106 -28.36 -13.36 -10.71
N ASN A 107 -29.52 -12.94 -11.20
CA ASN A 107 -30.30 -13.65 -12.22
C ASN A 107 -29.51 -13.83 -13.54
N ARG A 108 -28.67 -12.86 -13.90
CA ARG A 108 -27.88 -12.90 -15.15
C ARG A 108 -26.62 -13.74 -15.06
N ILE A 109 -26.08 -13.97 -13.87
CA ILE A 109 -24.78 -14.62 -13.68
C ILE A 109 -24.91 -16.05 -13.17
N ILE A 110 -25.88 -16.34 -12.29
CA ILE A 110 -26.10 -17.67 -11.71
C ILE A 110 -26.12 -18.81 -12.75
N PRO A 111 -26.83 -18.68 -13.90
CA PRO A 111 -26.89 -19.77 -14.87
C PRO A 111 -25.51 -20.20 -15.39
N PHE A 112 -24.57 -19.23 -15.51
CA PHE A 112 -23.20 -19.52 -15.91
C PHE A 112 -22.43 -20.24 -14.79
N LEU A 113 -22.66 -19.85 -13.53
CA LEU A 113 -21.97 -20.47 -12.39
C LEU A 113 -22.41 -21.90 -12.18
N PHE A 114 -23.69 -22.20 -12.31
CA PHE A 114 -24.19 -23.57 -12.22
C PHE A 114 -23.58 -24.47 -13.29
N LYS A 115 -23.44 -23.98 -14.53
CA LYS A 115 -22.80 -24.74 -15.60
C LYS A 115 -21.29 -24.99 -15.37
N LEU A 116 -20.64 -24.09 -14.62
CA LEU A 116 -19.19 -24.15 -14.36
C LEU A 116 -18.84 -24.84 -13.04
N THR A 117 -19.81 -25.00 -12.13
CA THR A 117 -19.57 -25.59 -10.81
C THR A 117 -19.56 -27.11 -10.97
N PRO A 118 -18.53 -27.81 -10.50
CA PRO A 118 -18.52 -29.26 -10.58
C PRO A 118 -19.73 -29.84 -9.83
N ASN A 119 -20.31 -30.91 -10.37
CA ASN A 119 -21.45 -31.59 -9.76
C ASN A 119 -20.97 -32.30 -8.48
N TYR A 120 -21.06 -31.64 -7.32
CA TYR A 120 -20.82 -32.27 -6.01
C TYR A 120 -21.91 -33.28 -5.58
N ARG A 121 -22.82 -33.66 -6.49
CA ARG A 121 -24.04 -34.44 -6.21
C ARG A 121 -23.81 -35.93 -5.90
N SER A 122 -22.58 -36.43 -5.93
CA SER A 122 -22.25 -37.84 -5.71
C SER A 122 -21.46 -38.12 -4.42
N LEU A 123 -21.42 -37.20 -3.47
CA LEU A 123 -20.86 -37.46 -2.15
C LEU A 123 -21.98 -37.80 -1.16
N PRO A 124 -21.96 -38.99 -0.53
CA PRO A 124 -23.03 -39.44 0.36
C PRO A 124 -23.18 -38.48 1.55
N ASN A 125 -24.45 -38.15 1.84
CA ASN A 125 -24.91 -37.12 2.77
C ASN A 125 -24.40 -37.24 4.22
N ASP A 126 -23.78 -38.35 4.60
CA ASP A 126 -23.22 -38.57 5.95
C ASP A 126 -21.68 -38.59 5.99
N SER A 127 -21.03 -38.39 4.85
CA SER A 127 -19.62 -38.01 4.86
C SER A 127 -19.54 -36.51 5.15
N ILE A 128 -19.54 -36.15 6.43
CA ILE A 128 -18.61 -35.11 6.87
C ILE A 128 -17.25 -35.66 6.44
N LEU A 129 -16.86 -35.38 5.18
CA LEU A 129 -15.47 -35.48 4.79
C LEU A 129 -14.74 -34.76 5.92
N PRO A 130 -13.86 -35.44 6.69
CA PRO A 130 -13.00 -34.70 7.60
C PRO A 130 -12.42 -33.62 6.71
N LEU A 131 -12.65 -32.34 7.06
CA LEU A 131 -12.16 -31.19 6.30
C LEU A 131 -10.77 -31.59 5.85
N ASN A 132 -10.66 -32.03 4.59
CA ASN A 132 -9.45 -32.77 4.25
C ASN A 132 -8.45 -31.63 4.22
N ASP A 133 -7.52 -31.64 5.17
CA ASP A 133 -6.58 -30.56 5.39
C ASP A 133 -5.83 -30.23 4.09
N SER A 134 -5.93 -31.06 3.05
CA SER A 134 -5.54 -30.79 1.66
C SER A 134 -6.18 -29.53 1.03
N TRP A 135 -7.46 -29.23 1.25
CA TRP A 135 -8.13 -28.03 0.71
C TRP A 135 -7.67 -26.75 1.46
N LEU A 136 -7.47 -26.86 2.78
CA LEU A 136 -6.81 -25.84 3.61
C LEU A 136 -5.29 -25.75 3.35
N ARG A 137 -4.64 -26.81 2.84
CA ARG A 137 -3.22 -26.79 2.46
C ARG A 137 -2.98 -26.09 1.12
N GLN A 138 -3.96 -26.02 0.22
CA GLN A 138 -3.89 -25.13 -0.95
C GLN A 138 -4.10 -23.66 -0.59
N ASP A 139 -4.60 -23.36 0.62
CA ASP A 139 -4.55 -22.01 1.16
C ASP A 139 -3.15 -21.55 1.53
N LYS A 140 -2.13 -22.42 1.47
CA LYS A 140 -0.76 -21.94 1.29
C LYS A 140 -0.60 -21.07 0.04
N ASN A 141 -1.48 -21.00 -0.96
CA ASN A 141 -1.33 -20.07 -2.10
C ASN A 141 -1.97 -18.68 -1.87
N SER A 142 -3.07 -18.59 -1.13
CA SER A 142 -3.69 -17.29 -0.75
C SER A 142 -3.01 -16.72 0.48
N ASP A 143 -2.65 -17.59 1.43
CA ASP A 143 -1.64 -17.33 2.41
C ASP A 143 -0.24 -17.34 1.84
N ARG A 144 0.13 -17.77 0.63
CA ARG A 144 1.50 -17.48 0.12
C ARG A 144 1.65 -16.00 -0.12
N ALA A 145 0.62 -15.23 -0.42
CA ALA A 145 0.75 -13.77 -0.41
C ALA A 145 0.98 -13.21 1.03
N SER A 146 0.51 -13.91 2.08
CA SER A 146 0.70 -13.55 3.50
C SER A 146 1.83 -14.30 4.24
N SER A 147 2.32 -15.43 3.72
CA SER A 147 3.22 -16.44 4.31
C SER A 147 4.47 -16.64 3.44
N ILE A 148 4.49 -16.21 2.18
CA ILE A 148 5.74 -15.75 1.56
C ILE A 148 6.19 -14.47 2.24
N SER A 149 5.30 -13.70 2.87
CA SER A 149 5.73 -12.62 3.76
C SER A 149 6.41 -13.11 5.05
N SER A 150 6.20 -14.39 5.44
CA SER A 150 6.83 -14.98 6.63
C SER A 150 8.05 -15.85 6.31
N SER A 151 8.12 -16.52 5.14
CA SER A 151 9.34 -17.24 4.70
C SER A 151 10.30 -16.36 3.90
N PHE A 152 9.82 -15.25 3.34
CA PHE A 152 10.64 -14.16 2.85
C PHE A 152 10.17 -12.91 3.58
N LYS A 153 10.89 -12.54 4.65
CA LYS A 153 10.85 -11.16 5.17
C LYS A 153 10.75 -10.27 3.95
N THR A 154 9.69 -9.46 3.83
CA THR A 154 9.46 -8.50 2.75
C THR A 154 10.66 -7.55 2.68
N SER A 155 11.75 -8.05 2.10
CA SER A 155 12.94 -7.30 1.81
C SER A 155 12.48 -6.35 0.74
N LEU A 156 12.34 -5.09 1.13
CA LEU A 156 12.19 -3.97 0.23
C LEU A 156 13.37 -4.05 -0.74
N LEU A 157 13.17 -4.74 -1.87
CA LEU A 157 14.09 -4.68 -3.00
C LEU A 157 13.91 -3.27 -3.55
N LEU A 158 14.88 -2.41 -3.30
CA LEU A 158 14.81 -0.99 -3.65
C LEU A 158 15.00 -0.79 -5.15
N GLU A 159 15.63 -1.75 -5.80
CA GLU A 159 15.95 -1.75 -7.22
C GLU A 159 15.56 -3.09 -7.83
N VAL A 160 15.31 -3.07 -9.14
CA VAL A 160 15.10 -4.28 -9.94
C VAL A 160 16.41 -5.08 -9.89
N PRO A 161 16.39 -6.36 -9.47
CA PRO A 161 17.58 -7.21 -9.53
C PRO A 161 18.15 -7.29 -10.95
N GLN A 162 19.44 -7.58 -11.06
CA GLN A 162 20.08 -7.76 -12.36
C GLN A 162 19.45 -8.93 -13.11
N LEU A 163 19.42 -8.83 -14.45
CA LEU A 163 18.90 -9.89 -15.29
C LEU A 163 19.81 -11.13 -15.18
N PRO A 164 19.31 -12.28 -14.67
CA PRO A 164 20.08 -13.51 -14.65
C PRO A 164 20.34 -14.02 -16.08
N ASN A 165 21.41 -14.79 -16.25
CA ASN A 165 21.61 -15.51 -17.50
C ASN A 165 20.75 -16.77 -17.53
N PHE A 166 19.54 -16.65 -18.10
CA PHE A 166 18.57 -17.75 -18.16
C PHE A 166 19.03 -18.93 -19.03
N GLN A 167 20.05 -18.77 -19.88
CA GLN A 167 20.62 -19.89 -20.63
C GLN A 167 21.40 -20.84 -19.71
N LEU A 168 22.06 -20.30 -18.68
CA LEU A 168 22.81 -21.08 -17.70
C LEU A 168 21.88 -21.69 -16.65
N ASN A 169 20.93 -20.90 -16.14
CA ASN A 169 19.99 -21.32 -15.10
C ASN A 169 18.51 -21.08 -15.52
N PRO A 170 17.92 -21.94 -16.36
CA PRO A 170 16.52 -21.81 -16.81
C PRO A 170 15.50 -21.73 -15.66
N ASN A 171 15.74 -22.49 -14.59
CA ASN A 171 14.84 -22.58 -13.42
C ASN A 171 14.74 -21.28 -12.62
N GLU A 172 15.66 -20.33 -12.80
CA GLU A 172 15.60 -19.03 -12.14
C GLU A 172 14.53 -18.12 -12.76
N PHE A 173 14.13 -18.34 -14.01
CA PHE A 173 13.20 -17.45 -14.72
C PHE A 173 11.85 -17.25 -13.99
N PRO A 174 11.13 -18.30 -13.56
CA PRO A 174 9.90 -18.11 -12.79
C PRO A 174 10.13 -17.41 -11.45
N SER A 175 11.22 -17.74 -10.74
CA SER A 175 11.56 -17.12 -9.46
C SER A 175 11.88 -15.63 -9.61
N TYR A 176 12.53 -15.25 -10.70
CA TYR A 176 12.87 -13.89 -11.05
C TYR A 176 11.60 -13.07 -11.37
N ILE A 177 10.71 -13.59 -12.24
CA ILE A 177 9.42 -12.96 -12.52
C ILE A 177 8.59 -12.78 -11.25
N ARG A 178 8.55 -13.80 -10.38
CA ARG A 178 7.85 -13.73 -9.09
C ARG A 178 8.42 -12.64 -8.19
N THR A 179 9.75 -12.54 -8.14
CA THR A 179 10.45 -11.50 -7.38
C THR A 179 10.08 -10.10 -7.89
N LEU A 180 10.04 -9.92 -9.22
CA LEU A 180 9.68 -8.66 -9.86
C LEU A 180 8.22 -8.24 -9.66
N THR A 181 7.31 -9.21 -9.61
CA THR A 181 5.86 -8.97 -9.64
C THR A 181 5.22 -8.87 -8.26
N HIS A 182 5.77 -9.57 -7.25
CA HIS A 182 5.20 -9.64 -5.89
C HIS A 182 5.93 -8.79 -4.85
N HIS A 183 7.20 -8.42 -5.06
CA HIS A 183 7.87 -7.50 -4.14
C HIS A 183 7.42 -6.05 -4.36
N THR A 184 7.39 -5.28 -3.28
CA THR A 184 7.20 -3.82 -3.33
C THR A 184 8.46 -3.13 -3.81
N ILE A 185 8.94 -3.51 -5.01
CA ILE A 185 10.03 -2.81 -5.68
C ILE A 185 9.56 -1.37 -5.90
N ILE A 186 10.37 -0.40 -5.48
CA ILE A 186 10.03 1.02 -5.61
C ILE A 186 9.82 1.30 -7.09
N LYS A 187 8.53 1.41 -7.48
CA LYS A 187 7.97 1.93 -8.75
C LYS A 187 9.01 2.28 -9.82
N ASP A 188 9.71 1.28 -10.32
CA ASP A 188 10.57 1.49 -11.46
C ASP A 188 9.66 1.71 -12.66
N GLN A 189 9.79 2.86 -13.33
CA GLN A 189 8.98 3.19 -14.51
C GLN A 189 9.26 2.21 -15.65
N ASN A 190 10.39 1.52 -15.61
CA ASN A 190 10.87 0.62 -16.65
C ASN A 190 10.48 -0.84 -16.43
N LEU A 191 10.08 -1.22 -15.21
CA LEU A 191 9.67 -2.59 -14.88
C LEU A 191 8.50 -3.12 -15.75
N PRO A 192 7.44 -2.33 -16.03
CA PRO A 192 6.40 -2.74 -16.98
C PRO A 192 6.94 -3.10 -18.37
N HIS A 193 7.99 -2.41 -18.83
CA HIS A 193 8.60 -2.67 -20.13
C HIS A 193 9.41 -3.96 -20.11
N LEU A 194 10.22 -4.17 -19.07
CA LEU A 194 10.95 -5.41 -18.86
C LEU A 194 10.01 -6.63 -18.84
N LEU A 195 8.93 -6.58 -18.06
CA LEU A 195 7.97 -7.69 -17.98
C LEU A 195 7.31 -8.00 -19.32
N ARG A 196 6.97 -6.98 -20.14
CA ARG A 196 6.42 -7.22 -21.48
C ARG A 196 7.44 -7.87 -22.41
N THR A 197 8.70 -7.46 -22.35
CA THR A 197 9.78 -8.04 -23.16
C THR A 197 10.06 -9.48 -22.78
N LEU A 198 10.10 -9.79 -21.49
CA LEU A 198 10.30 -11.15 -20.99
C LEU A 198 9.10 -12.06 -21.29
N ALA A 199 7.89 -11.53 -21.34
CA ALA A 199 6.67 -12.27 -21.65
C ALA A 199 6.32 -12.33 -23.14
N ASN A 200 7.11 -11.71 -24.01
CA ASN A 200 6.78 -11.64 -25.43
C ASN A 200 6.97 -13.04 -26.06
N PRO A 201 5.95 -13.63 -26.70
CA PRO A 201 6.07 -14.95 -27.32
C PRO A 201 7.09 -15.01 -28.48
N MET A 202 7.46 -13.86 -29.04
CA MET A 202 8.49 -13.75 -30.09
C MET A 202 9.92 -13.63 -29.54
N ASN A 203 10.10 -13.64 -28.22
CA ASN A 203 11.42 -13.60 -27.61
C ASN A 203 12.00 -15.01 -27.47
N ASN A 204 12.70 -15.47 -28.51
CA ASN A 204 13.27 -16.82 -28.59
C ASN A 204 14.10 -17.24 -27.35
N MET A 205 14.69 -16.29 -26.63
CA MET A 205 15.48 -16.56 -25.42
C MET A 205 14.62 -16.96 -24.21
N THR A 206 13.41 -16.42 -24.11
CA THR A 206 12.55 -16.61 -22.93
C THR A 206 11.31 -17.42 -23.21
N THR A 207 10.82 -17.46 -24.46
CA THR A 207 9.64 -18.25 -24.87
C THR A 207 9.66 -19.70 -24.36
N PRO A 208 10.76 -20.47 -24.47
CA PRO A 208 10.77 -21.85 -23.96
C PRO A 208 10.67 -21.95 -22.43
N LEU A 209 10.93 -20.85 -21.70
CA LEU A 209 10.90 -20.78 -20.23
C LEU A 209 9.54 -20.33 -19.69
N HIS A 210 8.59 -19.97 -20.57
CA HIS A 210 7.30 -19.48 -20.16
C HIS A 210 6.44 -20.59 -19.58
N THR A 211 5.81 -20.31 -18.44
CA THR A 211 4.77 -21.16 -17.85
C THR A 211 3.52 -20.35 -17.59
N ILE A 212 2.37 -21.02 -17.41
CA ILE A 212 1.13 -20.32 -17.05
C ILE A 212 1.27 -19.51 -15.75
N ASP A 213 2.07 -19.99 -14.79
CA ASP A 213 2.33 -19.29 -13.54
C ASP A 213 3.12 -18.00 -13.76
N THR A 214 4.13 -18.00 -14.65
CA THR A 214 4.85 -16.76 -15.00
C THR A 214 3.91 -15.71 -15.62
N TYR A 215 2.98 -16.14 -16.48
CA TYR A 215 1.98 -15.24 -17.04
C TYR A 215 0.98 -14.74 -15.98
N ASN A 216 0.56 -15.60 -15.06
CA ASN A 216 -0.34 -15.23 -13.96
C ASN A 216 0.30 -14.20 -13.02
N ASP A 217 1.59 -14.35 -12.69
CA ASP A 217 2.35 -13.38 -11.90
C ASP A 217 2.43 -12.02 -12.60
N ILE A 218 2.66 -12.00 -13.91
CA ILE A 218 2.71 -10.77 -14.71
C ILE A 218 1.31 -10.11 -14.81
N LEU A 219 0.26 -10.90 -15.03
CA LEU A 219 -1.12 -10.42 -15.00
C LEU A 219 -1.48 -9.82 -13.63
N PHE A 220 -1.05 -10.46 -12.55
CA PHE A 220 -1.24 -9.98 -11.19
C PHE A 220 -0.55 -8.63 -10.96
N TYR A 221 0.69 -8.47 -11.43
CA TYR A 221 1.41 -7.20 -11.40
C TYR A 221 0.63 -6.09 -12.13
N PHE A 222 0.24 -6.29 -13.39
CA PHE A 222 -0.48 -5.27 -14.15
C PHE A 222 -1.86 -4.93 -13.57
N LYS A 223 -2.55 -5.91 -12.97
CA LYS A 223 -3.78 -5.70 -12.19
C LYS A 223 -3.54 -4.81 -10.97
N ASN A 224 -2.41 -4.92 -10.29
CA ASN A 224 -2.08 -4.10 -9.13
C ASN A 224 -1.64 -2.68 -9.52
N HIS A 225 -1.08 -2.53 -10.72
CA HIS A 225 -0.68 -1.25 -11.30
C HIS A 225 -1.77 -0.57 -12.16
N TRP A 226 -2.99 -1.12 -12.21
CA TRP A 226 -4.14 -0.58 -12.96
C TRP A 226 -3.92 -0.48 -14.48
N ASP A 227 -3.00 -1.27 -15.03
CA ASP A 227 -2.72 -1.30 -16.46
C ASP A 227 -3.49 -2.43 -17.15
N PHE A 228 -4.81 -2.26 -17.23
CA PHE A 228 -5.72 -3.23 -17.85
C PHE A 228 -5.49 -3.41 -19.35
N ALA A 229 -4.82 -2.45 -20.01
CA ALA A 229 -4.44 -2.59 -21.41
C ALA A 229 -3.34 -3.65 -21.56
N SER A 230 -2.30 -3.56 -20.74
CA SER A 230 -1.24 -4.57 -20.70
C SER A 230 -1.76 -5.92 -20.25
N MET A 231 -2.71 -5.98 -19.32
CA MET A 231 -3.34 -7.27 -18.96
C MET A 231 -4.00 -7.97 -20.15
N ARG A 232 -4.73 -7.24 -21.00
CA ARG A 232 -5.36 -7.82 -22.20
C ARG A 232 -4.33 -8.26 -23.24
N GLU A 233 -3.21 -7.56 -23.33
CA GLU A 233 -2.08 -7.93 -24.18
C GLU A 233 -1.44 -9.24 -23.70
N ILE A 234 -1.09 -9.33 -22.41
CA ILE A 234 -0.53 -10.55 -21.82
C ILE A 234 -1.51 -11.72 -21.94
N PHE A 235 -2.80 -11.53 -21.71
CA PHE A 235 -3.80 -12.59 -21.90
C PHE A 235 -3.86 -13.08 -23.35
N LYS A 236 -3.64 -12.20 -24.33
CA LYS A 236 -3.52 -12.60 -25.73
C LYS A 236 -2.22 -13.34 -26.01
N PHE A 237 -1.10 -13.00 -25.36
CA PHE A 237 0.15 -13.76 -25.48
C PHE A 237 -0.05 -15.21 -25.03
N ILE A 238 -0.78 -15.42 -23.93
CA ILE A 238 -1.16 -16.78 -23.49
C ILE A 238 -1.91 -17.52 -24.61
N ASN A 239 -2.91 -16.89 -25.24
CA ASN A 239 -3.69 -17.53 -26.32
C ASN A 239 -2.92 -17.72 -27.63
N LEU A 240 -1.82 -16.99 -27.85
CA LEU A 240 -0.94 -17.17 -29.01
C LEU A 240 0.10 -18.27 -28.77
N HIS A 241 0.37 -18.61 -27.51
CA HIS A 241 1.37 -19.60 -27.18
C HIS A 241 0.83 -21.02 -27.48
N PRO A 242 1.57 -21.86 -28.23
CA PRO A 242 1.06 -23.16 -28.69
C PRO A 242 0.76 -24.14 -27.55
N PHE A 243 1.55 -24.12 -26.48
CA PHE A 243 1.49 -25.11 -25.41
C PHE A 243 0.94 -24.61 -24.07
N ILE A 244 0.57 -23.33 -23.97
CA ILE A 244 0.11 -22.75 -22.69
C ILE A 244 -1.38 -22.43 -22.81
N ARG A 245 -2.17 -22.93 -21.86
CA ARG A 245 -3.60 -22.64 -21.77
C ARG A 245 -3.92 -21.87 -20.48
N PRO A 246 -4.87 -20.91 -20.53
CA PRO A 246 -5.37 -20.26 -19.32
C PRO A 246 -5.94 -21.28 -18.33
N ASN A 247 -5.71 -21.07 -17.03
CA ASN A 247 -6.28 -21.90 -15.97
C ASN A 247 -7.23 -21.08 -15.08
N LEU A 248 -7.82 -21.73 -14.07
CA LEU A 248 -8.74 -21.07 -13.12
C LEU A 248 -8.12 -19.82 -12.47
N THR A 249 -6.82 -19.86 -12.13
CA THR A 249 -6.14 -18.71 -11.52
C THR A 249 -6.03 -17.53 -12.50
N THR A 250 -5.79 -17.79 -13.79
CA THR A 250 -5.80 -16.76 -14.85
C THR A 250 -7.15 -16.05 -14.90
N PHE A 251 -8.24 -16.82 -14.92
CA PHE A 251 -9.59 -16.26 -14.96
C PHE A 251 -9.96 -15.51 -13.68
N ASN A 252 -9.57 -16.02 -12.50
CA ASN A 252 -9.76 -15.32 -11.24
C ASN A 252 -9.00 -13.97 -11.21
N ILE A 253 -7.81 -13.89 -11.80
CA ILE A 253 -7.08 -12.61 -11.96
C ILE A 253 -7.82 -11.66 -12.92
N LEU A 254 -8.34 -12.16 -14.05
CA LEU A 254 -9.06 -11.35 -15.03
C LEU A 254 -10.40 -10.85 -14.49
N ILE A 255 -11.20 -11.71 -13.86
CA ILE A 255 -12.48 -11.34 -13.24
C ILE A 255 -12.24 -10.33 -12.12
N SER A 256 -11.24 -10.55 -11.26
CA SER A 256 -10.89 -9.59 -10.21
C SER A 256 -10.33 -8.27 -10.74
N SER A 257 -9.78 -8.24 -11.96
CA SER A 257 -9.40 -7.01 -12.64
C SER A 257 -10.62 -6.18 -13.05
N LEU A 258 -11.74 -6.81 -13.42
CA LEU A 258 -12.99 -6.11 -13.73
C LEU A 258 -13.54 -5.35 -12.51
N LEU A 259 -13.44 -5.94 -11.32
CA LEU A 259 -13.81 -5.26 -10.06
C LEU A 259 -12.99 -4.00 -9.82
N LYS A 260 -11.68 -4.03 -10.11
CA LYS A 260 -10.84 -2.83 -10.00
C LYS A 260 -11.18 -1.84 -11.12
N ASN A 261 -11.35 -2.31 -12.35
CA ASN A 261 -11.65 -1.45 -13.49
C ASN A 261 -13.00 -0.73 -13.34
N ASN A 262 -13.96 -1.32 -12.63
CA ASN A 262 -15.22 -0.68 -12.23
C ASN A 262 -15.01 0.60 -11.39
N GLN A 263 -13.90 0.72 -10.65
CA GLN A 263 -13.57 1.93 -9.90
C GLN A 263 -13.09 3.07 -10.81
N ILE A 264 -12.78 2.78 -12.09
CA ILE A 264 -12.48 3.78 -13.11
C ILE A 264 -13.78 4.11 -13.88
N ARG A 265 -13.92 5.38 -14.30
CA ARG A 265 -15.01 5.80 -15.20
C ARG A 265 -14.99 4.93 -16.46
N MET A 266 -16.06 4.16 -16.67
CA MET A 266 -16.20 3.24 -17.78
C MET A 266 -17.41 3.62 -18.63
N SER A 267 -17.33 3.35 -19.93
CA SER A 267 -18.42 3.55 -20.89
C SER A 267 -19.26 2.30 -21.14
N LYS A 268 -18.88 1.14 -20.58
CA LYS A 268 -19.54 -0.15 -20.79
C LYS A 268 -19.90 -0.82 -19.46
N ASP A 269 -21.01 -1.56 -19.48
CA ASP A 269 -21.46 -2.40 -18.37
C ASP A 269 -20.46 -3.54 -18.08
N ILE A 270 -20.18 -3.74 -16.81
CA ILE A 270 -19.24 -4.73 -16.28
C ILE A 270 -19.79 -6.14 -16.43
N ILE A 271 -21.10 -6.32 -16.38
CA ILE A 271 -21.76 -7.62 -16.56
C ILE A 271 -21.39 -8.21 -17.93
N ILE A 272 -21.24 -7.37 -18.95
CA ILE A 272 -20.83 -7.81 -20.30
C ILE A 272 -19.42 -8.42 -20.26
N GLY A 273 -18.48 -7.74 -19.58
CA GLY A 273 -17.11 -8.24 -19.42
C GLY A 273 -17.05 -9.53 -18.59
N LEU A 274 -17.86 -9.63 -17.54
CA LEU A 274 -17.95 -10.84 -16.72
C LEU A 274 -18.52 -12.02 -17.52
N LYS A 275 -19.64 -11.81 -18.23
CA LYS A 275 -20.25 -12.81 -19.11
C LYS A 275 -19.28 -13.29 -20.19
N PHE A 276 -18.46 -12.40 -20.75
CA PHE A 276 -17.44 -12.79 -21.73
C PHE A 276 -16.46 -13.81 -21.14
N TYR A 277 -15.91 -13.56 -19.95
CA TYR A 277 -14.97 -14.50 -19.32
C TYR A 277 -15.64 -15.80 -18.89
N LEU A 278 -16.86 -15.75 -18.31
CA LEU A 278 -17.59 -16.96 -17.93
C LEU A 278 -17.92 -17.84 -19.14
N LYS A 279 -18.34 -17.25 -20.27
CA LYS A 279 -18.55 -17.98 -21.52
C LYS A 279 -17.26 -18.59 -22.05
N LEU A 280 -16.12 -17.90 -21.88
CA LEU A 280 -14.83 -18.42 -22.30
C LEU A 280 -14.39 -19.60 -21.42
N MET A 281 -14.62 -19.52 -20.10
CA MET A 281 -14.37 -20.64 -19.18
C MET A 281 -15.20 -21.87 -19.54
N ILE A 282 -16.48 -21.69 -19.91
CA ILE A 282 -17.33 -22.81 -20.37
C ILE A 282 -16.74 -23.45 -21.63
N ARG A 283 -16.29 -22.65 -22.60
CA ARG A 283 -15.68 -23.15 -23.84
C ARG A 283 -14.34 -23.86 -23.63
N GLN A 284 -13.63 -23.50 -22.56
CA GLN A 284 -12.34 -24.08 -22.20
C GLN A 284 -12.47 -25.16 -21.12
N GLU A 285 -13.69 -25.53 -20.74
CA GLU A 285 -14.00 -26.56 -19.74
C GLU A 285 -13.29 -26.33 -18.39
N ILE A 286 -13.21 -25.06 -17.97
CA ILE A 286 -12.56 -24.68 -16.71
C ILE A 286 -13.62 -24.61 -15.61
N GLU A 287 -13.56 -25.56 -14.69
CA GLU A 287 -14.42 -25.60 -13.50
C GLU A 287 -14.10 -24.47 -12.51
N ILE A 288 -15.11 -24.02 -11.77
CA ILE A 288 -14.97 -22.96 -10.76
C ILE A 288 -14.97 -23.51 -9.32
N ASP A 289 -14.19 -22.85 -8.47
CA ASP A 289 -14.10 -23.15 -7.04
C ASP A 289 -14.88 -22.14 -6.18
N SER A 290 -14.91 -22.38 -4.86
CA SER A 290 -15.52 -21.46 -3.90
C SER A 290 -14.90 -20.05 -3.96
N LYS A 291 -13.61 -19.93 -4.30
CA LYS A 291 -12.91 -18.64 -4.45
C LYS A 291 -13.45 -17.84 -5.63
N THR A 292 -13.81 -18.49 -6.74
CA THR A 292 -14.46 -17.83 -7.88
C THR A 292 -15.86 -17.35 -7.52
N TRP A 293 -16.65 -18.16 -6.80
CA TRP A 293 -17.96 -17.75 -6.27
C TRP A 293 -17.86 -16.52 -5.38
N GLU A 294 -16.91 -16.51 -4.45
CA GLU A 294 -16.62 -15.35 -3.59
C GLU A 294 -16.17 -14.13 -4.36
N LEU A 295 -15.36 -14.33 -5.40
CA LEU A 295 -14.92 -13.26 -6.27
C LEU A 295 -16.10 -12.61 -7.00
N ILE A 296 -17.07 -13.40 -7.44
CA ILE A 296 -18.29 -12.93 -8.11
C ILE A 296 -19.22 -12.23 -7.12
N MET A 297 -19.33 -12.73 -5.89
CA MET A 297 -20.12 -12.09 -4.84
C MET A 297 -19.70 -10.63 -4.61
N ARG A 298 -18.42 -10.28 -4.83
CA ARG A 298 -17.90 -8.91 -4.68
C ARG A 298 -18.42 -7.91 -5.71
N PHE A 299 -19.09 -8.36 -6.77
CA PHE A 299 -19.76 -7.46 -7.72
C PHE A 299 -21.08 -6.92 -7.16
N LEU A 300 -21.63 -7.58 -6.13
CA LEU A 300 -22.84 -7.16 -5.44
C LEU A 300 -22.59 -5.94 -4.57
N THR A 301 -23.52 -5.01 -4.63
CA THR A 301 -23.42 -3.67 -4.05
C THR A 301 -23.92 -3.64 -2.62
N THR A 302 -24.96 -4.42 -2.30
CA THR A 302 -25.62 -4.44 -1.00
C THR A 302 -25.24 -5.65 -0.17
N SER A 303 -25.29 -5.51 1.16
CA SER A 303 -25.11 -6.63 2.10
C SER A 303 -26.24 -7.66 1.95
N ILE A 304 -27.47 -7.23 1.66
CA ILE A 304 -28.63 -8.09 1.43
C ILE A 304 -28.42 -8.96 0.19
N GLY A 305 -28.01 -8.37 -0.94
CA GLY A 305 -27.68 -9.13 -2.15
C GLY A 305 -26.59 -10.17 -1.92
N ARG A 306 -25.55 -9.82 -1.13
CA ARG A 306 -24.50 -10.78 -0.73
C ARG A 306 -25.03 -11.91 0.16
N LEU A 307 -25.95 -11.62 1.08
CA LEU A 307 -26.60 -12.66 1.90
C LEU A 307 -27.43 -13.61 1.04
N GLN A 308 -28.22 -13.09 0.09
CA GLN A 308 -28.96 -13.91 -0.88
C GLN A 308 -28.01 -14.79 -1.70
N PHE A 309 -26.89 -14.22 -2.16
CA PHE A 309 -25.88 -14.98 -2.90
C PHE A 309 -25.25 -16.10 -2.06
N VAL A 310 -24.98 -15.87 -0.77
CA VAL A 310 -24.50 -16.91 0.15
C VAL A 310 -25.55 -17.98 0.40
N GLN A 311 -26.84 -17.64 0.48
CA GLN A 311 -27.91 -18.63 0.55
C GLN A 311 -27.91 -19.54 -0.70
N ILE A 312 -27.72 -18.95 -1.87
CA ILE A 312 -27.62 -19.70 -3.14
C ILE A 312 -26.37 -20.60 -3.15
N MET A 313 -25.23 -20.12 -2.65
CA MET A 313 -24.04 -20.96 -2.48
C MET A 313 -24.32 -22.18 -1.59
N LYS A 314 -24.99 -21.98 -0.45
CA LYS A 314 -25.38 -23.07 0.46
C LYS A 314 -26.33 -24.08 -0.19
N GLN A 315 -27.34 -23.61 -0.92
CA GLN A 315 -28.29 -24.47 -1.64
C GLN A 315 -27.61 -25.35 -2.71
N ASN A 316 -26.45 -24.92 -3.21
CA ASN A 316 -25.68 -25.64 -4.23
C ASN A 316 -24.44 -26.34 -3.65
N ASN A 317 -24.39 -26.56 -2.33
CA ASN A 317 -23.28 -27.21 -1.63
C ASN A 317 -21.90 -26.56 -1.89
N VAL A 318 -21.88 -25.25 -2.18
CA VAL A 318 -20.62 -24.50 -2.33
C VAL A 318 -20.14 -24.05 -0.94
N PRO A 319 -18.89 -24.37 -0.54
CA PRO A 319 -18.37 -23.98 0.76
C PRO A 319 -18.36 -22.45 0.94
N VAL A 320 -18.86 -21.99 2.08
CA VAL A 320 -18.81 -20.57 2.48
C VAL A 320 -17.57 -20.36 3.35
N THR A 321 -16.58 -19.60 2.87
CA THR A 321 -15.36 -19.33 3.65
C THR A 321 -15.45 -18.03 4.48
N ASP A 322 -14.50 -17.82 5.38
CA ASP A 322 -14.35 -16.57 6.15
C ASP A 322 -14.33 -15.31 5.27
N TRP A 323 -13.85 -15.41 4.03
CA TRP A 323 -13.82 -14.29 3.10
C TRP A 323 -15.21 -13.84 2.69
N SER A 324 -16.14 -14.78 2.53
CA SER A 324 -17.55 -14.47 2.28
C SER A 324 -18.11 -13.60 3.41
N SER A 325 -17.82 -13.99 4.66
CA SER A 325 -18.22 -13.26 5.86
C SER A 325 -17.57 -11.87 5.93
N ILE A 326 -16.28 -11.74 5.61
CA ILE A 326 -15.57 -10.45 5.53
C ILE A 326 -16.29 -9.49 4.57
N TYR A 327 -16.74 -9.97 3.40
CA TYR A 327 -17.43 -9.12 2.44
C TYR A 327 -18.83 -8.73 2.88
N ILE A 328 -19.55 -9.62 3.55
CA ILE A 328 -20.86 -9.30 4.13
C ILE A 328 -20.70 -8.24 5.23
N MET A 329 -19.73 -8.43 6.14
CA MET A 329 -19.52 -7.57 7.30
C MET A 329 -19.05 -6.15 6.98
N LYS A 330 -18.37 -5.95 5.83
CA LYS A 330 -17.90 -4.61 5.43
C LYS A 330 -19.00 -3.57 5.30
N ASP A 331 -20.21 -4.01 4.96
CA ASP A 331 -21.35 -3.13 4.67
C ASP A 331 -22.44 -3.26 5.74
N PHE A 332 -22.14 -3.89 6.89
CA PHE A 332 -23.11 -3.98 7.97
C PHE A 332 -23.29 -2.63 8.69
N PRO A 333 -24.54 -2.26 8.99
CA PRO A 333 -24.84 -1.10 9.81
C PRO A 333 -24.27 -1.27 11.22
N LYS A 334 -24.00 -0.13 11.86
CA LYS A 334 -23.42 -0.02 13.21
C LYS A 334 -24.06 -0.96 14.23
N GLU A 335 -25.39 -1.01 14.25
CA GLU A 335 -26.19 -1.81 15.18
C GLU A 335 -25.89 -3.31 15.05
N MET A 336 -25.71 -3.80 13.83
CA MET A 336 -25.35 -5.20 13.60
C MET A 336 -23.93 -5.49 14.07
N ILE A 337 -22.95 -4.61 13.79
CA ILE A 337 -21.57 -4.79 14.27
C ILE A 337 -21.54 -4.81 15.81
N ASN A 338 -22.27 -3.90 16.46
CA ASN A 338 -22.39 -3.86 17.92
C ASN A 338 -23.09 -5.11 18.48
N HIS A 339 -24.09 -5.64 17.78
CA HIS A 339 -24.71 -6.93 18.10
C HIS A 339 -23.69 -8.08 18.02
N TYR A 340 -22.87 -8.12 16.96
CA TYR A 340 -21.83 -9.14 16.80
C TYR A 340 -20.70 -9.03 17.83
N ILE A 341 -20.34 -7.80 18.25
CA ILE A 341 -19.37 -7.57 19.33
C ILE A 341 -19.92 -8.06 20.67
N THR A 342 -21.19 -7.78 20.97
CA THR A 342 -21.79 -8.04 22.30
C THR A 342 -22.25 -9.48 22.48
N LYS A 343 -22.78 -10.16 21.45
CA LYS A 343 -23.44 -11.47 21.62
C LYS A 343 -22.51 -12.69 21.72
N SER A 344 -21.19 -12.53 21.75
CA SER A 344 -20.21 -13.65 21.74
C SER A 344 -20.31 -14.62 20.53
N ALA A 345 -21.27 -14.40 19.61
CA ALA A 345 -21.64 -15.28 18.51
C ALA A 345 -20.68 -15.25 17.30
N ILE A 346 -19.56 -14.55 17.41
CA ILE A 346 -18.46 -14.73 16.47
C ILE A 346 -17.77 -16.03 16.86
N SER A 347 -17.87 -17.04 16.00
CA SER A 347 -17.18 -18.32 16.19
C SER A 347 -15.70 -18.08 16.51
N LYS A 348 -15.12 -18.90 17.39
CA LYS A 348 -13.70 -18.78 17.79
C LYS A 348 -12.76 -18.72 16.57
N THR A 349 -13.15 -19.35 15.45
CA THR A 349 -12.45 -19.32 14.17
C THR A 349 -12.47 -17.94 13.51
N MET A 350 -13.62 -17.26 13.48
CA MET A 350 -13.73 -15.91 12.90
C MET A 350 -12.98 -14.83 13.70
N ARG A 351 -12.87 -14.98 15.03
CA ARG A 351 -12.12 -14.03 15.88
C ARG A 351 -10.62 -14.02 15.57
N ARG A 352 -10.08 -15.17 15.15
CA ARG A 352 -8.65 -15.32 14.79
C ARG A 352 -8.29 -14.65 13.48
N ASN A 353 -9.25 -14.16 12.70
CA ASN A 353 -8.97 -13.51 11.42
C ASN A 353 -8.66 -12.01 11.60
N VAL A 354 -7.42 -11.61 11.32
CA VAL A 354 -6.95 -10.20 11.42
C VAL A 354 -7.85 -9.24 10.66
N ARG A 355 -8.39 -9.66 9.50
CA ARG A 355 -9.19 -8.78 8.64
C ARG A 355 -10.56 -8.47 9.24
N ILE A 356 -11.19 -9.46 9.86
CA ILE A 356 -12.47 -9.29 10.57
C ILE A 356 -12.26 -8.36 11.76
N THR A 357 -11.22 -8.64 12.56
CA THR A 357 -10.79 -7.78 13.68
C THR A 357 -10.56 -6.33 13.23
N ASN A 358 -9.85 -6.12 12.13
CA ASN A 358 -9.59 -4.79 11.57
C ASN A 358 -10.86 -4.09 11.04
N ILE A 359 -11.86 -4.82 10.53
CA ILE A 359 -13.14 -4.23 10.11
C ILE A 359 -13.91 -3.73 11.33
N ILE A 360 -14.00 -4.54 12.38
CA ILE A 360 -14.67 -4.19 13.63
C ILE A 360 -14.02 -2.94 14.25
N ILE A 361 -12.69 -2.99 14.46
CA ILE A 361 -11.92 -1.88 15.02
C ILE A 361 -12.08 -0.61 14.17
N LYS A 362 -11.99 -0.73 12.84
CA LYS A 362 -12.15 0.42 11.95
C LYS A 362 -13.53 1.06 12.10
N SER A 363 -14.59 0.26 12.24
CA SER A 363 -15.95 0.77 12.45
C SER A 363 -16.07 1.53 13.77
N CYS A 364 -15.59 0.95 14.88
CA CYS A 364 -15.57 1.63 16.19
C CYS A 364 -14.80 2.97 16.12
N LEU A 365 -13.61 2.98 15.51
CA LEU A 365 -12.78 4.18 15.40
C LEU A 365 -13.38 5.26 14.50
N GLN A 366 -14.07 4.90 13.42
CA GLN A 366 -14.78 5.85 12.57
C GLN A 366 -15.93 6.55 13.30
N ASN A 367 -16.51 5.87 14.29
CA ASN A 367 -17.59 6.39 15.13
C ASN A 367 -17.08 7.16 16.37
N GLY A 368 -15.76 7.26 16.56
CA GLY A 368 -15.17 7.89 17.75
C GLY A 368 -15.11 6.98 19.00
N GLU A 369 -15.58 5.74 18.90
CA GLU A 369 -15.66 4.78 20.01
C GLU A 369 -14.29 4.09 20.24
N PHE A 370 -13.27 4.88 20.60
CA PHE A 370 -11.90 4.39 20.82
C PHE A 370 -11.80 3.39 21.96
N ASN A 371 -12.54 3.59 23.05
CA ASN A 371 -12.55 2.66 24.19
C ASN A 371 -13.05 1.28 23.77
N MET A 372 -14.20 1.23 23.09
CA MET A 372 -14.78 -0.04 22.60
C MET A 372 -13.81 -0.79 21.67
N ALA A 373 -13.08 -0.06 20.81
CA ALA A 373 -12.07 -0.66 19.95
C ALA A 373 -10.90 -1.27 20.74
N LEU A 374 -10.44 -0.61 21.81
CA LEU A 374 -9.37 -1.11 22.68
C LEU A 374 -9.84 -2.26 23.56
N ASP A 375 -11.03 -2.15 24.13
CA ASP A 375 -11.65 -3.18 24.96
C ASP A 375 -11.91 -4.46 24.14
N PHE A 376 -12.32 -4.31 22.88
CA PHE A 376 -12.44 -5.44 21.96
C PHE A 376 -11.12 -6.21 21.80
N ILE A 377 -9.99 -5.50 21.63
CA ILE A 377 -8.67 -6.12 21.54
C ILE A 377 -8.26 -6.75 22.88
N ARG A 378 -8.47 -6.04 23.99
CA ARG A 378 -8.13 -6.50 25.35
C ARG A 378 -8.86 -7.78 25.72
N SER A 379 -10.19 -7.78 25.57
CA SER A 379 -11.06 -8.91 25.91
C SER A 379 -10.83 -10.13 25.01
N ASN A 380 -10.18 -9.96 23.86
CA ASN A 380 -9.91 -11.05 22.91
C ASN A 380 -8.41 -11.24 22.65
N ARG A 381 -7.51 -10.84 23.56
CA ARG A 381 -6.04 -10.95 23.36
C ARG A 381 -5.56 -12.33 22.93
N SER A 382 -6.15 -13.41 23.46
CA SER A 382 -5.78 -14.80 23.13
C SER A 382 -6.35 -15.29 21.78
N ASN A 383 -7.36 -14.60 21.24
CA ASN A 383 -8.12 -15.05 20.07
C ASN A 383 -8.11 -14.07 18.90
N CYS A 384 -7.62 -12.84 19.08
CA CYS A 384 -7.50 -11.84 18.02
C CYS A 384 -6.05 -11.75 17.54
N SER A 385 -5.83 -11.97 16.24
CA SER A 385 -4.56 -11.70 15.60
C SER A 385 -4.47 -10.20 15.26
N VAL A 386 -3.50 -9.52 15.84
CA VAL A 386 -3.26 -8.08 15.68
C VAL A 386 -1.95 -7.88 14.92
N ASN A 387 -1.91 -6.89 14.01
CA ASN A 387 -0.70 -6.58 13.25
C ASN A 387 -0.48 -5.06 13.09
N ASP A 388 0.56 -4.67 12.33
CA ASP A 388 0.87 -3.26 12.08
C ASP A 388 -0.29 -2.50 11.41
N GLN A 389 -1.12 -3.17 10.62
CA GLN A 389 -2.30 -2.55 10.02
C GLN A 389 -3.33 -2.17 11.09
N THR A 390 -3.52 -3.03 12.09
CA THR A 390 -4.40 -2.74 13.23
C THR A 390 -3.91 -1.51 14.00
N LEU A 391 -2.61 -1.44 14.30
CA LEU A 391 -2.00 -0.26 14.94
C LEU A 391 -2.24 1.01 14.10
N ASN A 392 -2.02 0.92 12.79
CA ASN A 392 -2.24 2.04 11.87
C ASN A 392 -3.69 2.55 11.88
N LEU A 393 -4.69 1.67 12.10
CA LEU A 393 -6.10 2.11 12.22
C LEU A 393 -6.29 3.10 13.37
N PHE A 394 -5.64 2.88 14.53
CA PHE A 394 -5.68 3.81 15.66
C PHE A 394 -4.89 5.10 15.39
N LEU A 395 -3.71 4.98 14.77
CA LEU A 395 -2.84 6.15 14.51
C LEU A 395 -3.42 7.11 13.46
N VAL A 396 -4.24 6.64 12.52
CA VAL A 396 -4.85 7.50 11.48
C VAL A 396 -5.70 8.66 12.05
N PRO A 397 -6.75 8.42 12.86
CA PRO A 397 -7.56 9.49 13.41
C PRO A 397 -6.78 10.36 14.40
N LEU A 398 -5.93 9.78 15.24
CA LEU A 398 -5.12 10.53 16.21
C LEU A 398 -4.09 11.45 15.52
N SER A 399 -3.42 10.94 14.48
CA SER A 399 -2.50 11.75 13.68
C SER A 399 -3.21 12.87 12.91
N ASN A 400 -4.48 12.67 12.54
CA ASN A 400 -5.27 13.72 11.94
C ASN A 400 -5.56 14.86 12.93
N MET A 401 -5.82 14.53 14.18
CA MET A 401 -6.04 15.50 15.26
C MET A 401 -4.74 16.16 15.75
N GLY A 402 -3.58 15.67 15.34
CA GLY A 402 -2.28 16.17 15.82
C GLY A 402 -1.96 15.75 17.25
N LYS A 403 -2.64 14.73 17.78
CA LYS A 403 -2.46 14.20 19.14
C LYS A 403 -1.25 13.27 19.19
N LEU A 404 -0.05 13.86 19.14
CA LEU A 404 1.23 13.10 19.16
C LEU A 404 1.38 12.27 20.44
N ASP A 405 0.94 12.80 21.57
CA ASP A 405 0.84 12.10 22.85
C ASP A 405 0.11 10.76 22.70
N HIS A 406 -1.14 10.78 22.26
CA HIS A 406 -1.96 9.57 22.12
C HIS A 406 -1.37 8.61 21.09
N CYS A 407 -0.82 9.13 19.98
CA CYS A 407 -0.13 8.33 18.98
C CYS A 407 1.04 7.53 19.60
N LEU A 408 1.89 8.18 20.40
CA LEU A 408 3.03 7.54 21.04
C LEU A 408 2.60 6.53 22.11
N MET A 409 1.52 6.85 22.83
CA MET A 409 0.92 6.00 23.85
C MET A 409 0.36 4.70 23.25
N ILE A 410 -0.45 4.82 22.20
CA ILE A 410 -1.00 3.68 21.46
C ILE A 410 0.13 2.87 20.82
N TYR A 411 1.10 3.51 20.18
CA TYR A 411 2.24 2.83 19.60
C TYR A 411 3.01 2.01 20.65
N LYS A 412 3.28 2.60 21.82
CA LYS A 412 3.95 1.91 22.92
C LYS A 412 3.15 0.70 23.41
N TRP A 413 1.85 0.89 23.64
CA TRP A 413 0.98 -0.17 24.11
C TRP A 413 0.90 -1.35 23.15
N PHE A 414 0.80 -1.10 21.83
CA PHE A 414 0.83 -2.16 20.82
C PHE A 414 2.18 -2.89 20.80
N ASN A 415 3.29 -2.16 21.00
CA ASN A 415 4.61 -2.75 21.04
C ASN A 415 4.84 -3.62 22.28
N GLU A 416 4.48 -3.12 23.48
CA GLU A 416 4.72 -3.81 24.75
C GLU A 416 3.74 -4.94 25.01
N ASN A 417 2.44 -4.72 24.76
CA ASN A 417 1.41 -5.70 25.09
C ASN A 417 1.08 -6.67 23.96
N LEU A 418 1.35 -6.32 22.71
CA LEU A 418 0.99 -7.13 21.53
C LEU A 418 2.19 -7.48 20.64
N GLY A 419 3.41 -7.01 20.96
CA GLY A 419 4.62 -7.28 20.17
C GLY A 419 4.64 -6.61 18.78
N VAL A 420 3.75 -5.64 18.52
CA VAL A 420 3.61 -5.00 17.21
C VAL A 420 4.56 -3.79 17.12
N CYS A 421 5.62 -3.92 16.32
CA CYS A 421 6.70 -2.93 16.23
C CYS A 421 6.40 -1.74 15.30
N GLY A 422 5.33 -1.80 14.50
CA GLY A 422 4.92 -0.76 13.56
C GLY A 422 5.72 -0.76 12.25
N ASP A 423 5.05 -0.36 11.17
CA ASP A 423 5.60 -0.33 9.83
C ASP A 423 5.97 1.10 9.40
N LEU A 424 6.47 1.25 8.17
CA LEU A 424 6.75 2.56 7.58
C LEU A 424 5.56 3.53 7.69
N THR A 425 4.34 3.00 7.56
CA THR A 425 3.10 3.78 7.66
C THR A 425 2.92 4.32 9.07
N SER A 426 3.14 3.51 10.10
CA SER A 426 3.06 3.91 11.51
C SER A 426 3.96 5.11 11.80
N PHE A 427 5.23 5.05 11.40
CA PHE A 427 6.18 6.15 11.60
C PHE A 427 5.82 7.40 10.78
N ASN A 428 5.28 7.24 9.57
CA ASN A 428 4.75 8.37 8.81
C ASN A 428 3.56 9.03 9.50
N LEU A 429 2.69 8.27 10.17
CA LEU A 429 1.58 8.79 10.97
C LEU A 429 2.08 9.48 12.24
N LEU A 430 3.12 8.96 12.90
CA LEU A 430 3.79 9.64 14.02
C LEU A 430 4.34 11.00 13.57
N LEU A 431 5.07 11.05 12.45
CA LEU A 431 5.59 12.31 11.89
C LEU A 431 4.49 13.28 11.48
N LYS A 432 3.38 12.78 10.91
CA LYS A 432 2.20 13.58 10.61
C LYS A 432 1.61 14.20 11.86
N SER A 433 1.46 13.40 12.93
CA SER A 433 0.96 13.88 14.21
C SER A 433 1.88 14.93 14.82
N HIS A 434 3.19 14.75 14.75
CA HIS A 434 4.20 15.72 15.20
C HIS A 434 4.09 17.06 14.48
N VAL A 435 3.95 17.05 13.15
CA VAL A 435 3.75 18.27 12.37
C VAL A 435 2.44 18.98 12.73
N ARG A 436 1.36 18.23 12.97
CA ARG A 436 0.03 18.79 13.29
C ARG A 436 -0.10 19.26 14.74
N ASN A 437 0.63 18.63 15.67
CA ASN A 437 0.73 19.05 17.06
C ASN A 437 1.25 20.50 17.19
N GLY A 438 1.99 20.96 16.18
CA GLY A 438 2.48 22.33 16.07
C GLY A 438 3.93 22.46 16.47
N TYR A 439 4.44 23.68 16.37
CA TYR A 439 5.84 23.97 16.64
C TYR A 439 6.13 24.01 18.14
N SER A 440 7.26 23.46 18.53
CA SER A 440 7.74 23.47 19.91
C SER A 440 9.25 23.66 19.98
N LYS A 441 9.75 24.10 21.13
CA LYS A 441 11.20 24.20 21.40
C LYS A 441 11.92 22.86 21.19
N ASN A 442 11.23 21.75 21.43
CA ASN A 442 11.75 20.39 21.31
C ASN A 442 11.45 19.74 19.95
N PHE A 443 10.90 20.48 18.98
CA PHE A 443 10.47 19.93 17.70
C PHE A 443 11.59 19.15 16.95
N PRO A 444 12.83 19.64 16.86
CA PRO A 444 13.91 18.89 16.20
C PRO A 444 14.30 17.63 16.95
N ILE A 445 14.27 17.67 18.28
CA ILE A 445 14.65 16.55 19.15
C ILE A 445 13.64 15.42 19.02
N ILE A 446 12.34 15.75 19.06
CA ILE A 446 11.26 14.77 18.89
C ILE A 446 11.32 14.15 17.48
N TYR A 447 11.57 14.96 16.45
CA TYR A 447 11.73 14.45 15.09
C TYR A 447 12.89 13.45 14.99
N GLU A 448 14.03 13.79 15.58
CA GLU A 448 15.21 12.91 15.57
C GLU A 448 14.99 11.64 16.38
N TRP A 449 14.36 11.76 17.54
CA TRP A 449 13.97 10.64 18.37
C TRP A 449 13.04 9.66 17.64
N ILE A 450 12.01 10.14 16.93
CA ILE A 450 11.15 9.29 16.08
C ILE A 450 11.97 8.57 14.99
N ASN A 451 13.00 9.22 14.43
CA ASN A 451 13.88 8.57 13.44
C ASN A 451 14.82 7.53 14.06
N LEU A 452 15.26 7.73 15.30
CA LEU A 452 16.04 6.73 16.04
C LEU A 452 15.16 5.52 16.34
N LEU A 453 13.95 5.76 16.86
CA LEU A 453 12.96 4.71 17.11
C LEU A 453 12.65 3.92 15.82
N PHE A 454 12.54 4.60 14.67
CA PHE A 454 12.41 3.94 13.37
C PHE A 454 13.63 3.07 13.01
N LYS A 455 14.84 3.58 13.20
CA LYS A 455 16.08 2.87 12.85
C LYS A 455 16.28 1.62 13.71
N ASP A 456 15.98 1.73 15.00
CA ASP A 456 16.15 0.63 15.95
C ASP A 456 15.17 -0.51 15.66
N ARG A 457 13.95 -0.18 15.20
CA ARG A 457 12.86 -1.15 14.97
C ARG A 457 12.80 -1.70 13.55
N VAL A 458 13.02 -0.87 12.54
CA VAL A 458 12.90 -1.23 11.11
C VAL A 458 14.27 -1.47 10.45
N GLY A 459 15.36 -1.08 11.12
CA GLY A 459 16.74 -1.25 10.66
C GLY A 459 17.29 -0.06 9.88
N LEU A 460 18.62 0.04 9.82
CA LEU A 460 19.37 1.16 9.23
C LEU A 460 19.22 1.32 7.71
N LYS A 461 18.66 0.33 7.01
CA LYS A 461 18.82 0.25 5.54
C LYS A 461 18.12 1.38 4.78
N TYR A 462 16.91 1.84 5.13
CA TYR A 462 16.31 3.01 4.48
C TYR A 462 15.19 3.65 5.30
N SER A 463 15.22 4.98 5.41
CA SER A 463 14.07 5.81 5.82
C SER A 463 13.62 6.61 4.60
N PRO A 464 12.61 6.14 3.83
CA PRO A 464 12.19 6.81 2.61
C PRO A 464 11.78 8.25 2.89
N ASN A 465 12.09 9.15 1.97
CA ASN A 465 11.70 10.55 2.04
C ASN A 465 10.19 10.68 1.87
N SER A 466 9.45 10.48 2.95
CA SER A 466 8.01 10.72 2.98
C SER A 466 7.71 12.21 2.98
N TYR A 467 6.51 12.57 2.53
CA TYR A 467 6.03 13.96 2.56
C TYR A 467 6.15 14.57 3.97
N TRP A 468 5.76 13.82 5.01
CA TRP A 468 5.79 14.31 6.40
C TRP A 468 7.21 14.45 6.92
N LYS A 469 8.13 13.55 6.53
CA LYS A 469 9.55 13.68 6.85
C LYS A 469 10.17 14.94 6.22
N LEU A 470 9.92 15.18 4.93
CA LEU A 470 10.36 16.39 4.23
C LEU A 470 9.75 17.66 4.86
N LYS A 471 8.49 17.58 5.29
CA LYS A 471 7.81 18.67 5.97
C LYS A 471 8.47 18.98 7.32
N CYS A 472 8.78 17.97 8.14
CA CYS A 472 9.57 18.15 9.37
C CYS A 472 10.92 18.81 9.10
N GLN A 473 11.67 18.32 8.10
CA GLN A 473 12.97 18.91 7.73
C GLN A 473 12.84 20.36 7.28
N SER A 474 11.81 20.70 6.50
CA SER A 474 11.55 22.08 6.09
C SER A 474 11.20 22.99 7.27
N ILE A 475 10.52 22.45 8.29
CA ILE A 475 10.19 23.19 9.52
C ILE A 475 11.47 23.45 10.31
N ILE A 476 12.29 22.42 10.52
CA ILE A 476 13.56 22.54 11.24
C ILE A 476 14.49 23.53 10.54
N LYS A 477 14.57 23.50 9.21
CA LYS A 477 15.48 24.36 8.44
C LYS A 477 15.07 25.83 8.39
N PHE A 478 13.77 26.12 8.30
CA PHE A 478 13.30 27.48 7.97
C PHE A 478 12.50 28.14 9.09
N ASN A 479 11.97 27.38 10.04
CA ASN A 479 11.10 27.92 11.09
C ASN A 479 11.72 27.79 12.47
N TYR A 480 12.63 26.86 12.69
CA TYR A 480 13.25 26.70 13.99
C TYR A 480 14.39 27.69 14.15
N VAL A 481 14.32 28.50 15.20
CA VAL A 481 15.45 29.30 15.67
C VAL A 481 16.10 28.49 16.78
N ASP A 482 17.35 28.07 16.57
CA ASP A 482 18.09 27.34 17.59
C ASP A 482 18.33 28.26 18.79
N PRO A 483 17.78 27.96 19.98
CA PRO A 483 18.02 28.77 21.18
C PRO A 483 19.48 28.71 21.67
N CYS A 484 20.34 27.90 21.05
CA CYS A 484 21.74 27.72 21.42
C CYS A 484 22.73 28.18 20.33
N HIS A 485 22.32 29.07 19.43
CA HIS A 485 23.20 29.64 18.40
C HIS A 485 24.17 30.71 18.96
N ASP A 486 25.01 30.31 19.93
CA ASP A 486 26.30 30.97 20.12
C ASP A 486 27.30 30.30 19.17
N HIS A 487 27.83 31.08 18.23
CA HIS A 487 28.56 30.63 17.05
C HIS A 487 29.93 29.95 17.31
N HIS A 488 30.30 29.63 18.55
CA HIS A 488 31.68 29.26 18.89
C HIS A 488 31.94 27.85 19.44
N ASN A 489 30.96 26.95 19.57
CA ASN A 489 31.25 25.61 20.11
C ASN A 489 30.39 24.46 19.54
N HIS A 490 30.79 23.92 18.38
CA HIS A 490 30.15 22.75 17.77
C HIS A 490 30.14 21.49 18.68
N GLY A 491 31.12 21.33 19.57
CA GLY A 491 31.20 20.19 20.51
C GLY A 491 30.16 20.24 21.65
N ALA A 492 29.76 21.44 22.10
CA ALA A 492 28.76 21.61 23.16
C ALA A 492 27.33 21.32 22.67
N SER A 493 27.03 21.67 21.42
CA SER A 493 25.72 21.44 20.78
C SER A 493 25.37 19.94 20.70
N LEU A 494 26.33 19.07 20.36
CA LEU A 494 26.16 17.61 20.32
C LEU A 494 25.89 16.99 21.71
N LYS A 495 26.60 17.45 22.75
CA LYS A 495 26.39 17.00 24.13
C LYS A 495 25.01 17.44 24.68
N ILE A 496 24.56 18.65 24.36
CA ILE A 496 23.22 19.14 24.76
C ILE A 496 22.12 18.33 24.05
N LYS A 497 22.32 18.02 22.78
CA LYS A 497 21.40 17.24 21.95
C LYS A 497 21.23 15.81 22.46
N SER A 498 22.33 15.11 22.74
CA SER A 498 22.30 13.75 23.31
C SER A 498 21.63 13.71 24.68
N LYS A 499 21.90 14.67 25.58
CA LYS A 499 21.20 14.77 26.88
C LYS A 499 19.68 14.93 26.71
N ARG A 500 19.23 15.72 25.73
CA ARG A 500 17.78 15.92 25.47
C ARG A 500 17.12 14.70 24.82
N LEU A 501 17.85 13.95 23.99
CA LEU A 501 17.38 12.66 23.46
C LEU A 501 17.22 11.64 24.60
N ASN A 502 18.23 11.46 25.45
CA ASN A 502 18.15 10.57 26.61
C ASN A 502 17.00 10.95 27.56
N LYS A 503 16.71 12.25 27.70
CA LYS A 503 15.55 12.72 28.48
C LYS A 503 14.23 12.29 27.84
N MET A 504 14.13 12.32 26.51
CA MET A 504 12.94 11.86 25.79
C MET A 504 12.74 10.36 25.97
N ASP A 505 13.82 9.55 25.88
CA ASP A 505 13.76 8.10 26.11
C ASP A 505 13.22 7.77 27.51
N LYS A 506 13.80 8.38 28.55
CA LYS A 506 13.35 8.19 29.94
C LYS A 506 11.88 8.58 30.14
N LEU A 507 11.46 9.71 29.58
CA LEU A 507 10.06 10.14 29.67
C LEU A 507 9.12 9.18 28.93
N TYR A 508 9.55 8.64 27.80
CA TYR A 508 8.79 7.67 27.03
C TYR A 508 8.65 6.33 27.77
N GLU A 509 9.68 5.86 28.46
CA GLU A 509 9.63 4.66 29.30
C GLU A 509 8.58 4.77 30.43
N THR A 510 8.43 5.95 31.02
CA THR A 510 7.41 6.19 32.07
C THR A 510 5.97 6.36 31.54
N PHE A 511 5.80 6.47 30.23
CA PHE A 511 4.51 6.77 29.61
C PHE A 511 3.71 5.47 29.37
N ASN A 512 2.89 5.02 30.32
CA ASN A 512 2.11 3.77 30.19
C ASN A 512 0.62 4.07 29.92
N LEU A 513 0.02 3.34 28.98
CA LEU A 513 -1.39 3.47 28.60
C LEU A 513 -2.33 2.66 29.50
N ASP A 514 -1.85 1.53 30.06
CA ASP A 514 -2.68 0.72 30.95
C ASP A 514 -3.01 1.48 32.24
N SER A 515 -2.04 2.17 32.85
CA SER A 515 -2.26 2.99 34.05
C SER A 515 -3.29 4.11 33.86
N ILE A 516 -3.48 4.59 32.63
CA ILE A 516 -4.43 5.68 32.33
C ILE A 516 -5.83 5.15 32.05
N LEU A 517 -5.95 3.98 31.42
CA LEU A 517 -7.26 3.40 31.10
C LEU A 517 -7.95 2.75 32.32
N PHE A 518 -7.19 2.31 33.34
CA PHE A 518 -7.76 1.72 34.56
C PHE A 518 -8.40 2.74 35.52
N GLU A 519 -8.14 4.04 35.35
CA GLU A 519 -8.72 5.12 36.17
C GLU A 519 -10.05 5.69 35.61
N GLY A 520 -10.74 4.96 34.72
CA GLY A 520 -12.05 5.36 34.19
C GLY A 520 -12.03 6.52 33.20
N CYS A 521 -10.84 6.94 32.74
CA CYS A 521 -10.69 8.00 31.76
C CYS A 521 -11.15 7.53 30.38
N GLN A 522 -12.29 8.05 29.91
CA GLN A 522 -12.75 7.77 28.56
C GLN A 522 -11.83 8.44 27.53
N PHE A 523 -11.38 7.68 26.51
CA PHE A 523 -10.65 8.27 25.37
C PHE A 523 -11.40 9.44 24.73
N HIS A 524 -12.73 9.44 24.83
CA HIS A 524 -13.64 10.44 24.27
C HIS A 524 -13.42 11.86 24.82
N GLU A 525 -12.81 12.02 26.01
CA GLU A 525 -12.60 13.35 26.61
C GLU A 525 -11.25 14.01 26.28
N LEU A 526 -10.31 13.36 25.59
CA LEU A 526 -9.10 14.00 25.01
C LEU A 526 -8.28 14.89 25.98
N GLN A 527 -8.42 14.71 27.29
CA GLN A 527 -7.77 15.48 28.34
C GLN A 527 -6.84 14.60 29.18
N LEU A 528 -5.78 14.05 28.54
CA LEU A 528 -4.61 13.46 29.25
C LEU A 528 -4.06 14.39 30.35
N TRP A 529 -4.29 15.69 30.20
CA TRP A 529 -3.99 16.70 31.19
C TRP A 529 -4.73 16.55 32.52
N ASN A 530 -5.88 15.89 32.59
CA ASN A 530 -6.60 15.67 33.85
C ASN A 530 -5.97 14.53 34.66
N VAL A 531 -5.44 13.52 33.96
CA VAL A 531 -4.67 12.39 34.52
C VAL A 531 -3.33 12.85 35.12
N THR A 532 -2.87 14.06 34.79
CA THR A 532 -1.64 14.61 35.39
C THR A 532 -1.73 14.92 36.88
N LYS A 533 -2.95 14.90 37.46
CA LYS A 533 -3.14 15.00 38.91
C LYS A 533 -2.72 13.71 39.62
N THR A 534 -3.01 12.55 39.02
CA THR A 534 -2.68 11.23 39.55
C THR A 534 -1.29 10.76 39.11
N HIS A 535 -0.83 11.19 37.92
CA HIS A 535 0.46 10.77 37.34
C HIS A 535 1.34 11.98 36.95
N PRO A 536 2.25 12.45 37.83
CA PRO A 536 3.05 13.66 37.59
C PRO A 536 4.09 13.51 36.46
N ASP A 537 4.57 12.29 36.18
CA ASP A 537 5.55 12.04 35.12
C ASP A 537 4.93 12.19 33.72
N ILE A 538 3.65 11.87 33.58
CA ILE A 538 2.87 12.11 32.36
C ILE A 538 2.83 13.61 32.05
N ARG A 539 2.73 14.45 33.08
CA ARG A 539 2.80 15.92 32.92
C ARG A 539 4.14 16.37 32.33
N LYS A 540 5.25 15.76 32.77
CA LYS A 540 6.59 16.08 32.25
C LYS A 540 6.68 15.72 30.77
N MET A 541 6.15 14.57 30.37
CA MET A 541 6.07 14.12 28.97
C MET A 541 5.20 15.05 28.12
N LEU A 542 3.97 15.36 28.56
CA LEU A 542 3.06 16.25 27.82
C LEU A 542 3.66 17.65 27.61
N ARG A 543 4.34 18.20 28.64
CA ARG A 543 5.08 19.46 28.51
C ARG A 543 6.25 19.35 27.54
N PHE A 544 6.99 18.23 27.57
CA PHE A 544 8.10 18.01 26.65
C PHE A 544 7.64 17.92 25.18
N LEU A 545 6.51 17.26 24.94
CA LEU A 545 5.83 17.16 23.65
C LEU A 545 5.10 18.45 23.25
N ASN A 546 4.98 19.42 24.15
CA ASN A 546 4.24 20.67 23.96
C ASN A 546 2.73 20.49 23.70
N VAL A 547 2.12 19.48 24.32
CA VAL A 547 0.67 19.30 24.30
C VAL A 547 0.05 20.26 25.30
N VAL A 548 -0.87 21.15 24.92
CA VAL A 548 -1.48 22.14 25.85
C VAL A 548 -2.84 21.64 26.37
N LYS A 549 -3.17 21.93 27.64
CA LYS A 549 -4.46 21.60 28.28
C LYS A 549 -5.60 22.28 27.49
N GLY A 550 -6.70 21.55 27.28
CA GLY A 550 -7.75 21.90 26.33
C GLY A 550 -8.22 23.36 26.37
N CYS A 551 -8.24 23.99 25.19
CA CYS A 551 -9.36 24.74 24.62
C CYS A 551 -8.88 25.57 23.42
N SER A 552 -9.54 25.34 22.30
CA SER A 552 -9.70 26.31 21.22
C SER A 552 -10.32 27.60 21.76
N LYS A 553 -9.56 28.69 21.80
CA LYS A 553 -10.03 30.03 21.43
C LYS A 553 -8.92 30.75 20.65
N SER A 554 -9.28 31.05 19.41
CA SER A 554 -8.74 32.11 18.57
C SER A 554 -8.47 33.38 19.39
N GLY A 555 -7.29 33.98 19.27
CA GLY A 555 -7.00 35.29 19.86
C GLY A 555 -5.59 35.41 20.43
N ASP A 556 -5.38 34.94 21.66
CA ASP A 556 -4.26 35.47 22.48
C ASP A 556 -3.00 34.63 22.58
N ASN A 557 -3.00 33.38 22.08
CA ASN A 557 -1.82 32.51 22.17
C ASN A 557 -0.70 32.82 21.16
N ASN A 558 -0.87 33.80 20.28
CA ASN A 558 0.18 34.21 19.34
C ASN A 558 1.32 34.99 20.00
N LYS A 559 1.12 35.61 21.17
CA LYS A 559 2.13 36.47 21.80
C LYS A 559 3.22 35.71 22.59
N LYS A 560 3.00 34.44 23.00
CA LYS A 560 4.03 33.62 23.71
C LYS A 560 4.62 32.49 22.88
N ARG A 561 4.09 32.24 21.68
CA ARG A 561 4.62 31.23 20.72
C ARG A 561 5.77 31.77 19.85
N SER A 562 6.09 33.06 19.95
CA SER A 562 6.88 33.84 18.99
C SER A 562 8.40 33.70 19.08
N ASN A 563 8.98 33.31 20.22
CA ASN A 563 10.44 33.51 20.40
C ASN A 563 11.32 32.42 19.76
N PHE A 564 10.75 31.30 19.31
CA PHE A 564 11.52 30.18 18.73
C PHE A 564 11.10 29.84 17.29
N ILE A 565 10.15 30.59 16.73
CA ILE A 565 9.50 30.26 15.46
C ILE A 565 9.40 31.48 14.57
N ILE A 566 10.07 31.44 13.42
CA ILE A 566 9.88 32.44 12.36
C ILE A 566 8.80 31.92 11.40
N SER A 567 7.70 32.65 11.27
CA SER A 567 6.63 32.33 10.31
C SER A 567 6.23 33.56 9.51
N ASN A 568 7.19 34.15 8.80
CA ASN A 568 6.95 35.32 7.95
C ASN A 568 6.55 34.89 6.53
N SER A 569 5.87 35.75 5.78
CA SER A 569 5.52 35.53 4.36
C SER A 569 6.73 35.09 3.52
N GLU A 570 7.90 35.64 3.82
CA GLU A 570 9.16 35.30 3.16
C GLU A 570 9.60 33.85 3.42
N THR A 571 9.44 33.32 4.64
CA THR A 571 9.76 31.92 4.96
C THR A 571 8.86 30.95 4.18
N LYS A 572 7.59 31.33 3.96
CA LYS A 572 6.63 30.55 3.15
C LYS A 572 7.07 30.50 1.68
N ILE A 573 7.54 31.62 1.12
CA ILE A 573 8.08 31.70 -0.24
C ILE A 573 9.35 30.85 -0.37
N ARG A 574 10.29 30.96 0.58
CA ARG A 574 11.54 30.17 0.61
C ARG A 574 11.25 28.66 0.66
N LYS A 575 10.27 28.23 1.48
CA LYS A 575 9.81 26.83 1.53
C LYS A 575 9.22 26.35 0.20
N GLN A 576 8.36 27.15 -0.42
CA GLN A 576 7.76 26.80 -1.71
C GLN A 576 8.83 26.67 -2.79
N LYS A 577 9.79 27.62 -2.87
CA LYS A 577 10.93 27.57 -3.79
C LYS A 577 11.79 26.31 -3.57
N PHE A 578 12.05 25.94 -2.31
CA PHE A 578 12.80 24.73 -1.97
C PHE A 578 12.08 23.44 -2.44
N LEU A 579 10.78 23.31 -2.17
CA LEU A 579 9.99 22.16 -2.61
C LEU A 579 9.88 22.09 -4.13
N GLN A 580 9.68 23.23 -4.81
CA GLN A 580 9.66 23.30 -6.27
C GLN A 580 11.00 22.90 -6.88
N ARG A 581 12.13 23.33 -6.29
CA ARG A 581 13.48 22.95 -6.76
C ARG A 581 13.69 21.44 -6.67
N ILE A 582 13.36 20.81 -5.55
CA ILE A 582 13.46 19.35 -5.39
C ILE A 582 12.58 18.64 -6.43
N LYS A 583 11.34 19.09 -6.61
CA LYS A 583 10.42 18.52 -7.60
C LYS A 583 10.95 18.67 -9.04
N LYS A 584 11.52 19.83 -9.39
CA LYS A 584 12.09 20.09 -10.71
C LYS A 584 13.30 19.18 -10.98
N ILE A 585 14.19 19.01 -10.00
CA ILE A 585 15.34 18.09 -10.11
C ILE A 585 14.85 16.66 -10.32
N ALA A 586 13.87 16.19 -9.55
CA ALA A 586 13.32 14.85 -9.71
C ALA A 586 12.69 14.61 -11.10
N ILE A 587 11.91 15.57 -11.60
CA ILE A 587 11.28 15.49 -12.93
C ILE A 587 12.33 15.49 -14.04
N THR A 588 13.31 16.40 -13.97
CA THR A 588 14.36 16.53 -15.00
C THR A 588 15.22 15.27 -15.09
N HIS A 589 15.59 14.70 -13.95
CA HIS A 589 16.33 13.45 -13.90
C HIS A 589 15.50 12.25 -14.43
N SER A 590 14.19 12.20 -14.11
CA SER A 590 13.29 11.18 -14.66
C SER A 590 13.09 11.31 -16.17
N SER A 591 13.00 12.53 -16.69
CA SER A 591 12.91 12.81 -18.13
C SER A 591 14.20 12.42 -18.86
N TYR A 592 15.36 12.77 -18.30
CA TYR A 592 16.65 12.43 -18.89
C TYR A 592 16.83 10.91 -19.07
N LYS A 593 16.45 10.11 -18.06
CA LYS A 593 16.46 8.65 -18.16
C LYS A 593 15.63 8.11 -19.33
N LYS A 594 14.56 8.80 -19.77
CA LYS A 594 13.71 8.35 -20.88
C LYS A 594 14.33 8.56 -22.26
N LEU A 595 15.38 9.39 -22.37
CA LEU A 595 15.98 9.73 -23.66
C LEU A 595 16.71 8.54 -24.30
N SER A 596 17.45 7.77 -23.51
CA SER A 596 18.09 6.53 -23.98
C SER A 596 17.05 5.57 -24.59
N TYR A 597 15.94 5.39 -23.89
CA TYR A 597 14.81 4.56 -24.34
C TYR A 597 14.11 5.10 -25.60
N SER A 598 14.11 6.41 -25.84
CA SER A 598 13.51 6.98 -27.06
C SER A 598 14.32 6.70 -28.32
N LYS A 599 15.64 6.55 -28.19
CA LYS A 599 16.55 6.31 -29.32
C LYS A 599 16.67 4.83 -29.66
N ASN A 600 16.97 4.00 -28.65
CA ASN A 600 17.04 2.54 -28.81
C ASN A 600 16.64 1.88 -27.49
N TRP A 601 15.41 1.40 -27.43
CA TRP A 601 14.84 0.90 -26.20
C TRP A 601 15.44 -0.43 -25.74
N TYR A 602 15.75 -1.37 -26.66
CA TYR A 602 16.35 -2.66 -26.32
C TYR A 602 17.75 -2.46 -25.73
N LYS A 603 18.57 -1.63 -26.36
CA LYS A 603 19.93 -1.32 -25.87
C LYS A 603 19.89 -0.61 -24.52
N ALA A 604 19.01 0.39 -24.36
CA ALA A 604 18.86 1.11 -23.10
C ALA A 604 18.40 0.20 -21.95
N LEU A 605 17.50 -0.75 -22.23
CA LEU A 605 17.01 -1.71 -21.26
C LEU A 605 18.11 -2.70 -20.84
N ASN A 606 18.87 -3.24 -21.80
CA ASN A 606 20.01 -4.09 -21.50
C ASN A 606 21.07 -3.34 -20.70
N ASP A 607 21.44 -2.12 -21.09
CA ASP A 607 22.43 -1.31 -20.37
C ASP A 607 22.00 -1.00 -18.92
N GLU A 608 20.70 -0.78 -18.67
CA GLU A 608 20.19 -0.46 -17.32
C GLU A 608 20.15 -1.67 -16.38
N PHE A 609 20.00 -2.89 -16.92
CA PHE A 609 19.87 -4.12 -16.13
C PHE A 609 21.11 -5.04 -16.18
N SER A 610 22.08 -4.77 -17.05
CA SER A 610 23.35 -5.53 -17.16
C SER A 610 24.52 -4.92 -16.40
N LYS A 611 24.52 -3.60 -16.14
CA LYS A 611 25.63 -2.94 -15.44
C LYS A 611 25.47 -3.05 -13.90
N PRO A 612 26.54 -3.33 -13.13
CA PRO A 612 26.52 -3.20 -11.68
C PRO A 612 26.31 -1.73 -11.29
N ARG A 613 25.31 -1.49 -10.43
CA ARG A 613 24.98 -0.16 -9.89
C ARG A 613 25.84 0.18 -8.67
#